data_AF-A0A4P9WEF3-F1
#
_entry.id   AF-A0A4P9WEF3-F1
#
_cell.length_a   1.000
_cell.length_b   1.000
_cell.length_c   1.000
_cell.angle_alpha   90.00
_cell.angle_beta   90.00
_cell.angle_gamma   90.00
#
_symmetry.space_group_name_H-M   'P 1'
#
loop_
_entity.id
_entity.type
_entity.pdbx_description
1 polymer ?
#
loop_
_entity_poly.entity_id
_entity_poly.type
_entity_poly.pdbx_seq_one_letter_code
_entity_poly.pdbx_strand_id
1 'polypeptide(L)'
;MPAKTDPTEADAKPVHLLVGLTVASCRQLRDIDGARAWMFVFTDLSVRTVGMFRLRFTAFDVRESTVIAPPVFSDTFEVFTPQRFPGLVESSPLAKHLRKQAVANLRITTKAD
;
A
#
# COMPACT_ATOMS: atom_id res chain seq x y z
N MET A 1 11.88 -54.29 -10.96
CA MET A 1 11.47 -53.26 -9.99
C MET A 1 12.05 -51.92 -10.43
N PRO A 2 11.26 -50.95 -10.88
CA PRO A 2 11.69 -49.56 -10.97
C PRO A 2 11.16 -48.75 -9.78
N ALA A 3 12.03 -47.89 -9.26
CA ALA A 3 11.83 -47.05 -8.08
C ALA A 3 10.66 -46.08 -8.25
N LYS A 4 9.91 -45.86 -7.17
CA LYS A 4 8.88 -44.83 -7.05
C LYS A 4 9.54 -43.46 -7.20
N THR A 5 9.04 -42.69 -8.16
CA THR A 5 9.29 -41.26 -8.28
C THR A 5 8.55 -40.54 -7.16
N ASP A 6 9.28 -39.79 -6.33
CA ASP A 6 8.73 -38.91 -5.31
C ASP A 6 7.89 -37.79 -5.95
N PRO A 7 6.78 -37.35 -5.31
CA PRO A 7 5.92 -36.31 -5.86
C PRO A 7 6.55 -34.92 -5.73
N THR A 8 7.00 -34.40 -6.88
CA THR A 8 6.91 -33.01 -7.36
C THR A 8 6.98 -31.90 -6.30
N GLU A 9 8.20 -31.41 -6.10
CA GLU A 9 8.53 -30.17 -5.42
C GLU A 9 8.08 -28.95 -6.25
N ALA A 10 7.17 -28.16 -5.68
CA ALA A 10 7.04 -26.71 -5.83
C ALA A 10 6.82 -26.09 -7.24
N ASP A 11 5.61 -26.20 -7.79
CA ASP A 11 5.06 -25.17 -8.70
C ASP A 11 4.29 -24.11 -7.89
N ALA A 12 4.98 -23.43 -6.97
CA ALA A 12 4.41 -22.30 -6.26
C ALA A 12 4.52 -21.06 -7.16
N LYS A 13 3.52 -20.83 -8.00
CA LYS A 13 3.38 -19.58 -8.78
C LYS A 13 3.62 -18.40 -7.84
N PRO A 14 4.45 -17.40 -8.21
CA PRO A 14 4.72 -16.25 -7.36
C PRO A 14 3.41 -15.52 -7.09
N VAL A 15 2.89 -15.69 -5.88
CA VAL A 15 1.63 -15.08 -5.46
C VAL A 15 1.94 -13.62 -5.15
N HIS A 16 1.34 -12.69 -5.90
CA HIS A 16 1.47 -11.27 -5.59
C HIS A 16 0.76 -11.00 -4.24
N LEU A 17 1.55 -10.77 -3.20
CA LEU A 17 1.05 -10.54 -1.83
C LEU A 17 0.29 -9.22 -1.74
N LEU A 18 0.83 -8.16 -2.34
CA LEU A 18 0.24 -6.84 -2.44
C LEU A 18 -0.63 -6.74 -3.68
N VAL A 19 -1.87 -6.29 -3.53
CA VAL A 19 -2.84 -6.11 -4.61
C VAL A 19 -3.54 -4.76 -4.51
N GLY A 20 -4.17 -4.35 -5.60
CA GLY A 20 -4.80 -3.04 -5.75
C GLY A 20 -3.95 -2.12 -6.61
N LEU A 21 -3.98 -0.82 -6.30
CA LEU A 21 -3.26 0.24 -6.99
C LEU A 21 -1.87 0.42 -6.37
N THR A 22 -0.92 -0.39 -6.82
CA THR A 22 0.48 -0.37 -6.35
C THR A 22 1.31 0.78 -6.94
N VAL A 23 0.75 1.50 -7.91
CA VAL A 23 1.38 2.66 -8.57
C VAL A 23 0.54 3.89 -8.32
N ALA A 24 1.19 4.97 -7.89
CA ALA A 24 0.57 6.28 -7.71
C ALA A 24 1.37 7.34 -8.47
N SER A 25 0.68 8.23 -9.17
CA SER A 25 1.30 9.40 -9.80
C SER A 25 1.58 10.48 -8.75
N CYS A 26 2.66 11.23 -8.95
CA CYS A 26 2.94 12.43 -8.17
C CYS A 26 1.84 13.46 -8.37
N ARG A 27 1.33 14.05 -7.28
CA ARG A 27 0.33 15.10 -7.31
C ARG A 27 0.79 16.29 -6.47
N GLN A 28 0.57 17.49 -6.98
CA GLN A 28 0.75 18.70 -6.18
C GLN A 28 -0.48 18.89 -5.30
N LEU A 29 -0.29 18.74 -3.99
CA LEU A 29 -1.34 18.89 -2.98
C LEU A 29 -0.90 19.94 -1.96
N ARG A 30 -1.84 20.42 -1.14
CA ARG A 30 -1.50 21.25 0.01
C ARG A 30 -1.44 20.37 1.26
N ASP A 31 -0.42 20.59 2.06
CA ASP A 31 -0.36 20.00 3.38
C ASP A 31 -1.37 20.65 4.33
N ILE A 32 -1.54 20.10 5.53
CA ILE A 32 -2.43 20.62 6.57
C ILE A 32 -2.07 22.08 6.93
N ASP A 33 -0.79 22.43 6.87
CA ASP A 33 -0.27 23.77 7.13
C ASP A 33 -0.49 24.75 5.96
N GLY A 34 -1.14 24.30 4.87
CA GLY A 34 -1.40 25.09 3.67
C GLY A 34 -0.22 25.21 2.71
N ALA A 35 0.96 24.68 3.08
CA ALA A 35 2.13 24.62 2.23
C ALA A 35 1.91 23.71 1.02
N ARG A 36 2.47 24.06 -0.13
CA ARG A 36 2.41 23.23 -1.34
C ARG A 36 3.45 22.11 -1.25
N ALA A 37 3.01 20.87 -1.42
CA ALA A 37 3.85 19.68 -1.36
C ALA A 37 3.55 18.74 -2.53
N TRP A 38 4.56 17.96 -2.91
CA TRP A 38 4.42 16.88 -3.88
C TRP A 38 4.18 15.58 -3.12
N MET A 39 3.04 14.95 -3.37
CA MET A 39 2.60 13.78 -2.61
C MET A 39 2.20 12.65 -3.55
N PHE A 40 2.55 11.43 -3.14
CA PHE A 40 2.11 10.19 -3.77
C PHE A 40 1.07 9.56 -2.86
N VAL A 41 -0.16 9.41 -3.34
CA VAL A 41 -1.28 8.91 -2.53
C VAL A 41 -1.76 7.58 -3.07
N PHE A 42 -1.67 6.55 -2.25
CA PHE A 42 -2.15 5.21 -2.55
C PHE A 42 -3.51 5.02 -1.88
N THR A 43 -4.59 5.00 -2.67
CA THR A 43 -5.97 4.93 -2.15
C THR A 43 -6.49 3.51 -2.00
N ASP A 44 -5.84 2.54 -2.65
CA ASP A 44 -6.31 1.16 -2.69
C ASP A 44 -5.10 0.21 -2.66
N LEU A 45 -4.70 -0.19 -1.45
CA LEU A 45 -3.69 -1.20 -1.22
C LEU A 45 -4.30 -2.28 -0.33
N SER A 46 -4.10 -3.54 -0.71
CA SER A 46 -4.58 -4.70 0.04
C SER A 46 -3.52 -5.78 0.05
N VAL A 47 -3.41 -6.51 1.16
CA VAL A 47 -2.48 -7.64 1.29
C VAL A 47 -3.29 -8.91 1.48
N ARG A 48 -2.98 -9.96 0.72
CA ARG A 48 -3.76 -11.20 0.69
C ARG A 48 -3.48 -12.14 1.87
N THR A 49 -2.33 -11.98 2.51
CA THR A 49 -1.82 -12.93 3.50
C THR A 49 -1.65 -12.23 4.84
N VAL A 50 -2.04 -12.92 5.90
CA VAL A 50 -1.88 -12.49 7.29
C VAL A 50 -0.40 -12.52 7.66
N GLY A 51 0.07 -11.49 8.37
CA GLY A 51 1.47 -11.39 8.79
C GLY A 51 1.92 -9.96 9.02
N MET A 52 3.21 -9.82 9.33
CA MET A 52 3.88 -8.53 9.52
C MET A 52 4.60 -8.11 8.25
N PHE A 53 4.29 -6.92 7.74
CA PHE A 53 4.83 -6.43 6.48
C PHE A 53 5.29 -4.98 6.59
N ARG A 54 6.12 -4.57 5.62
CA ARG A 54 6.52 -3.19 5.38
C ARG A 54 6.35 -2.89 3.90
N LEU A 55 5.89 -1.69 3.57
CA LEU A 55 5.81 -1.24 2.18
C LEU A 55 7.15 -0.64 1.76
N ARG A 56 7.65 -1.05 0.61
CA ARG A 56 8.80 -0.43 -0.06
C ARG A 56 8.29 0.49 -1.16
N PHE A 57 8.50 1.78 -1.00
CA PHE A 57 8.19 2.79 -2.01
C PHE A 57 9.42 3.03 -2.87
N THR A 58 9.24 3.11 -4.18
CA THR A 58 10.30 3.49 -5.11
C THR A 58 9.73 4.48 -6.10
N ALA A 59 10.37 5.64 -6.20
CA ALA A 59 9.97 6.69 -7.10
C ALA A 59 10.75 6.55 -8.42
N PHE A 60 10.05 6.58 -9.53
CA PHE A 60 10.61 6.42 -10.87
C PHE A 60 10.22 7.60 -11.75
N ASP A 61 11.15 8.08 -12.56
CA ASP A 61 10.85 8.96 -13.69
C ASP A 61 10.52 8.10 -14.90
N VAL A 62 9.31 8.22 -15.41
CA VAL A 62 8.85 7.47 -16.58
C VAL A 62 9.52 7.97 -17.86
N ARG A 63 9.98 9.24 -17.92
CA ARG A 63 10.60 9.83 -19.10
C ARG A 63 12.03 9.34 -19.29
N GLU A 64 12.79 9.34 -18.20
CA GLU A 64 14.20 8.95 -18.20
C GLU A 64 14.42 7.49 -17.81
N SER A 65 13.33 6.75 -17.48
CA SER A 65 13.38 5.34 -17.08
C SER A 65 14.35 5.05 -15.92
N THR A 66 14.47 6.02 -15.01
CA THR A 66 15.45 6.04 -13.93
C THR A 66 14.77 6.19 -12.57
N VAL A 67 15.42 5.67 -11.53
CA VAL A 67 15.00 5.83 -10.14
C VAL A 67 15.38 7.23 -9.68
N ILE A 68 14.39 8.04 -9.29
CA ILE A 68 14.62 9.45 -8.90
C ILE A 68 15.04 9.59 -7.44
N ALA A 69 14.84 8.56 -6.62
CA ALA A 69 15.14 8.60 -5.20
C ALA A 69 15.41 7.18 -4.65
N PRO A 70 16.26 7.05 -3.62
CA PRO A 70 16.45 5.77 -2.94
C PRO A 70 15.12 5.22 -2.41
N PRO A 71 14.92 3.88 -2.43
CA PRO A 71 13.70 3.29 -1.91
C PRO A 71 13.49 3.64 -0.43
N VAL A 72 12.25 3.99 -0.08
CA VAL A 72 11.85 4.29 1.29
C VAL A 72 10.97 3.17 1.81
N PHE A 73 11.11 2.80 3.08
CA PHE A 73 10.30 1.77 3.71
C PHE A 73 9.32 2.40 4.71
N SER A 74 8.07 1.93 4.71
CA SER A 74 7.10 2.29 5.76
C SER A 74 7.50 1.69 7.11
N ASP A 75 6.79 2.09 8.15
CA ASP A 75 6.73 1.33 9.39
C ASP A 75 6.12 -0.05 9.17
N THR A 76 6.40 -0.96 10.10
CA THR A 76 5.83 -2.31 10.10
C THR A 76 4.34 -2.25 10.44
N PHE A 77 3.52 -2.96 9.66
CA PHE A 77 2.10 -3.10 9.91
C PHE A 77 1.70 -4.58 9.91
N GLU A 78 0.66 -4.89 10.69
CA GLU A 78 0.11 -6.23 10.80
C GLU A 78 -1.14 -6.36 9.93
N VAL A 79 -1.21 -7.44 9.16
CA VAL A 79 -2.40 -7.84 8.40
C VAL A 79 -3.13 -8.88 9.22
N PHE A 80 -4.32 -8.55 9.71
CA PHE A 80 -5.11 -9.39 10.59
C PHE A 80 -6.06 -10.33 9.83
N THR A 81 -6.38 -11.47 10.43
CA THR A 81 -7.57 -12.26 10.06
C THR A 81 -8.85 -11.49 10.40
N PRO A 82 -9.99 -11.76 9.75
CA PRO A 82 -11.28 -11.14 10.08
C PRO A 82 -11.67 -11.25 11.57
N GLN A 83 -11.29 -12.35 12.23
CA GLN A 83 -11.60 -12.60 13.64
C GLN A 83 -10.77 -11.76 14.62
N ARG A 84 -9.57 -11.34 14.22
CA ARG A 84 -8.63 -10.54 15.03
C ARG A 84 -8.58 -9.09 14.59
N PHE A 85 -9.43 -8.69 13.65
CA PHE A 85 -9.42 -7.36 13.11
C PHE A 85 -9.90 -6.38 14.19
N PRO A 86 -9.06 -5.44 14.66
CA PRO A 86 -9.40 -4.52 15.75
C PRO A 86 -10.42 -3.45 15.33
N GLY A 87 -10.89 -3.48 14.09
CA GLY A 87 -11.76 -2.47 13.49
C GLY A 87 -10.99 -1.47 12.65
N LEU A 88 -11.74 -0.57 12.01
CA LEU A 88 -11.18 0.49 11.19
C LEU A 88 -10.65 1.61 12.09
N VAL A 89 -9.37 1.95 11.91
CA VAL A 89 -8.76 3.12 12.55
C VAL A 89 -9.39 4.39 11.97
N GLU A 90 -9.55 5.42 12.79
CA GLU A 90 -9.97 6.73 12.32
C GLU A 90 -8.97 7.29 11.31
N SER A 91 -9.47 7.90 10.24
CA SER A 91 -8.59 8.52 9.25
C SER A 91 -7.84 9.72 9.83
N SER A 92 -6.56 9.83 9.48
CA SER A 92 -5.71 10.93 9.92
C SER A 92 -6.23 12.30 9.46
N PRO A 93 -5.86 13.39 10.16
CA PRO A 93 -6.19 14.75 9.72
C PRO A 93 -5.72 15.05 8.29
N LEU A 94 -4.54 14.52 7.92
CA LEU A 94 -4.00 14.62 6.56
C LEU A 94 -4.92 13.93 5.55
N ALA A 95 -5.36 12.69 5.83
CA ALA A 95 -6.27 11.98 4.94
C ALA A 95 -7.59 12.75 4.74
N LYS A 96 -8.18 13.27 5.82
CA LYS A 96 -9.40 14.11 5.75
C LYS A 96 -9.17 15.37 4.92
N HIS A 97 -8.00 16.01 5.05
CA HIS A 97 -7.62 17.20 4.29
C HIS A 97 -7.42 16.90 2.79
N LEU A 98 -6.72 15.80 2.47
CA LEU A 98 -6.49 15.35 1.09
C LEU A 98 -7.78 14.98 0.37
N ARG A 99 -8.77 14.37 1.07
CA ARG A 99 -10.09 14.11 0.49
C ARG A 99 -10.80 15.40 0.05
N LYS A 100 -10.64 16.50 0.81
CA LYS A 100 -11.23 17.81 0.45
C LYS A 100 -10.57 18.43 -0.78
N GLN A 101 -9.32 18.06 -1.07
CA GLN A 101 -8.55 18.56 -2.22
C GLN A 101 -8.69 17.70 -3.48
N ALA A 102 -9.78 16.92 -3.60
CA ALA A 102 -10.06 16.10 -4.77
C ALA A 102 -9.12 14.90 -4.99
N VAL A 103 -8.52 14.33 -3.93
CA VAL A 103 -8.05 12.93 -3.99
C VAL A 103 -9.29 12.03 -4.02
N ALA A 104 -9.87 11.88 -5.21
CA ALA A 104 -10.99 11.00 -5.46
C ALA A 104 -10.60 9.58 -5.02
N ASN A 105 -11.49 8.92 -4.28
CA ASN A 105 -11.38 7.54 -3.79
C ASN A 105 -10.61 7.32 -2.49
N LEU A 106 -10.19 8.38 -1.78
CA LEU A 106 -9.69 8.19 -0.41
C LEU A 106 -10.86 7.86 0.53
N ARG A 107 -10.91 6.60 1.00
CA ARG A 107 -11.90 6.15 1.99
C ARG A 107 -11.57 6.81 3.33
N ILE A 108 -12.53 7.57 3.88
CA ILE A 108 -12.39 8.18 5.20
C ILE A 108 -13.36 7.52 6.15
N THR A 109 -12.78 7.00 7.22
CA THR A 109 -13.44 6.46 8.38
C THR A 109 -13.48 7.55 9.44
N THR A 110 -14.69 7.95 9.82
CA THR A 110 -14.92 8.75 11.02
C THR A 110 -15.40 7.79 12.10
N LYS A 111 -14.81 7.85 13.29
CA LYS A 111 -15.36 7.15 14.46
C LYS A 111 -16.76 7.73 14.68
N ALA A 112 -17.79 6.88 14.69
CA ALA A 112 -19.10 7.30 15.14
C ALA A 112 -18.98 7.56 16.65
N ASP A 113 -19.33 8.78 17.07
CA ASP A 113 -19.54 9.13 18.48
C ASP A 113 -20.61 8.23 19.12
#